data_AF-A0A838A143-F1
#
_entry.id   AF-A0A838A143-F1
#
_cell.length_a   1.000
_cell.length_b   1.000
_cell.length_c   1.000
_cell.angle_alpha   90.00
_cell.angle_beta   90.00
_cell.angle_gamma   90.00
#
_symmetry.space_group_name_H-M   'P 1'
#
loop_
_entity.id
_entity.type
_entity.pdbx_description
1 polymer ?
#
loop_
_entity_poly.entity_id
_entity_poly.type
_entity_poly.pdbx_seq_one_letter_code
_entity_poly.pdbx_strand_id
1 'polypeptide(L)'
;MKWAGLVVLALSYWTTVLLLSRHGLSWPRWLFVVAAITGILLLHRWPRSANVRWTSVASVSLLVLSLCLDVWSTWYLASKGQYAGTYIGIGMVRLLSFAMAFAGLIVFPTHVVDDPTAPKDLSRLTRRGFAVFGVVVLVCVSWITIRSCTTDTQPAAPRNKVIGDFDKIPGEFVGTGEGVGGCVNLSGKSPDDPFAQILPCVSREANYRIVQVATTPNQCVSDADQRYYSRAGKVEFTYCLDYNWSRSDCVKMASGQIWFATKVSCDDVQSYPVEKPFSVILETASLAQCPNGGWAHPKRKFTVCTTTLTIRSR
;
A
#
# COMPACT_ATOMS: atom_id res chain seq x y z
N MET A 1 34.53 7.89 -22.34
CA MET A 1 33.62 6.73 -22.49
C MET A 1 32.92 6.26 -21.20
N LYS A 2 33.48 6.39 -19.99
CA LYS A 2 32.84 5.88 -18.75
C LYS A 2 31.58 6.65 -18.29
N TRP A 3 31.42 7.90 -18.70
CA TRP A 3 30.29 8.78 -18.32
C TRP A 3 28.98 8.49 -19.04
N ALA A 4 29.04 8.12 -20.32
CA ALA A 4 27.85 7.80 -21.11
C ALA A 4 27.14 6.57 -20.53
N GLY A 5 27.88 5.58 -20.04
CA GLY A 5 27.30 4.38 -19.43
C GLY A 5 26.49 4.68 -18.16
N LEU A 6 26.98 5.56 -17.28
CA LEU A 6 26.29 5.92 -16.04
C LEU A 6 25.05 6.78 -16.27
N VAL A 7 25.11 7.73 -17.22
CA VAL A 7 23.96 8.56 -17.59
C VAL A 7 22.89 7.72 -18.27
N VAL A 8 23.27 6.78 -19.14
CA VAL A 8 22.35 5.83 -19.78
C VAL A 8 21.71 4.92 -18.74
N LEU A 9 22.45 4.42 -17.75
CA LEU A 9 21.91 3.61 -16.66
C LEU A 9 20.95 4.40 -15.75
N ALA A 10 21.24 5.68 -15.48
CA ALA A 10 20.38 6.52 -14.66
C ALA A 10 19.09 6.93 -15.40
N LEU A 11 19.20 7.27 -16.69
CA LEU A 11 18.05 7.60 -17.53
C LEU A 11 17.18 6.38 -17.80
N SER A 12 17.78 5.22 -18.07
CA SER A 12 17.04 3.97 -18.26
C SER A 12 16.32 3.57 -16.99
N TYR A 13 16.94 3.74 -15.81
CA TYR A 13 16.30 3.57 -14.50
C TYR A 13 15.11 4.50 -14.33
N TRP A 14 15.26 5.79 -14.62
CA TRP A 14 14.20 6.77 -14.40
C TRP A 14 12.99 6.51 -15.33
N THR A 15 13.25 6.18 -16.60
CA THR A 15 12.20 5.83 -17.58
C THR A 15 11.52 4.51 -17.27
N THR A 16 12.25 3.47 -16.84
CA THR A 16 11.62 2.21 -16.43
C THR A 16 10.77 2.37 -15.17
N VAL A 17 11.23 3.11 -14.15
CA VAL A 17 10.44 3.41 -12.94
C VAL A 17 9.13 4.13 -13.29
N LEU A 18 9.18 5.12 -14.17
CA LEU A 18 8.01 5.87 -14.64
C LEU A 18 7.03 5.00 -15.43
N LEU A 19 7.53 4.18 -16.36
CA LEU A 19 6.70 3.28 -17.16
C LEU A 19 6.06 2.19 -16.31
N LEU A 20 6.81 1.58 -15.40
CA LEU A 20 6.33 0.49 -14.53
C LEU A 20 5.34 1.00 -13.47
N SER A 21 5.56 2.21 -12.93
CA SER A 21 4.60 2.91 -12.06
C SER A 21 3.26 3.12 -12.75
N ARG A 22 3.24 3.42 -14.06
CA ARG A 22 2.00 3.54 -14.85
C ARG A 22 1.27 2.20 -15.05
N HIS A 23 1.99 1.08 -15.03
CA HIS A 23 1.43 -0.24 -15.29
C HIS A 23 1.11 -1.05 -14.01
N GLY A 24 1.29 -0.47 -12.82
CA GLY A 24 0.95 -1.14 -11.56
C GLY A 24 1.84 -2.34 -11.22
N LEU A 25 2.91 -2.59 -11.98
CA LEU A 25 3.92 -3.60 -11.65
C LEU A 25 4.87 -3.02 -10.60
N SER A 26 4.72 -3.43 -9.34
CA SER A 26 5.67 -3.14 -8.28
C SER A 26 6.94 -3.97 -8.48
N TRP A 27 7.84 -3.51 -9.36
CA TRP A 27 9.15 -4.13 -9.44
C TRP A 27 9.88 -3.95 -8.11
N PRO A 28 10.58 -4.97 -7.61
CA PRO A 28 11.19 -4.87 -6.31
C PRO A 28 12.45 -4.01 -6.36
N ARG A 29 12.39 -2.82 -5.74
CA ARG A 29 13.55 -1.93 -5.51
C ARG A 29 14.78 -2.67 -4.99
N TRP A 30 14.56 -3.77 -4.25
CA TRP A 30 15.60 -4.64 -3.74
C TRP A 30 16.52 -5.22 -4.83
N LEU A 31 16.04 -5.50 -6.06
CA LEU A 31 16.89 -6.00 -7.15
C LEU A 31 17.95 -5.00 -7.58
N PHE A 32 17.62 -3.71 -7.58
CA PHE A 32 18.57 -2.65 -7.90
C PHE A 32 19.61 -2.46 -6.78
N VAL A 33 19.15 -2.48 -5.52
CA VAL A 33 20.05 -2.39 -4.36
C VAL A 33 21.02 -3.59 -4.32
N VAL A 34 20.55 -4.80 -4.64
CA VAL A 34 21.39 -5.99 -4.81
C VAL A 34 22.42 -5.79 -5.93
N ALA A 35 21.99 -5.33 -7.11
CA ALA A 35 22.92 -5.06 -8.21
C ALA A 35 23.98 -4.01 -7.87
N ALA A 36 23.61 -2.97 -7.12
CA ALA A 36 24.54 -1.96 -6.62
C ALA A 36 25.55 -2.55 -5.63
N ILE A 37 25.10 -3.36 -4.66
CA ILE A 37 25.98 -4.08 -3.73
C ILE A 37 26.95 -5.00 -4.50
N THR A 38 26.46 -5.78 -5.46
CA THR A 38 27.29 -6.66 -6.28
C THR A 38 28.32 -5.88 -7.10
N GLY A 39 27.91 -4.76 -7.71
CA GLY A 39 28.82 -3.87 -8.45
C GLY A 39 29.94 -3.30 -7.57
N ILE A 40 29.62 -2.91 -6.33
CA ILE A 40 30.60 -2.43 -5.34
C ILE A 40 31.61 -3.52 -4.97
N LEU A 41 31.13 -4.73 -4.68
CA LEU A 41 31.97 -5.87 -4.33
C LEU A 41 32.89 -6.30 -5.49
N LEU A 42 32.37 -6.28 -6.73
CA LEU A 42 33.14 -6.60 -7.93
C LEU A 42 34.23 -5.55 -8.20
N LEU A 43 33.92 -4.26 -8.05
CA LEU A 43 34.89 -3.17 -8.19
C LEU A 43 36.00 -3.21 -7.14
N HIS A 44 35.74 -3.79 -5.96
CA HIS A 44 36.76 -4.00 -4.94
C HIS A 44 37.74 -5.12 -5.29
N ARG A 45 37.34 -6.04 -6.18
CA ARG A 45 38.05 -7.28 -6.51
C ARG A 45 38.70 -7.25 -7.90
N TRP A 46 38.25 -6.38 -8.80
CA TRP A 46 38.70 -6.29 -10.20
C TRP A 46 38.83 -4.82 -10.64
N PRO A 47 39.90 -4.41 -11.37
CA PRO A 47 41.01 -5.21 -11.92
C PRO A 47 42.24 -5.32 -11.01
N ARG A 48 42.28 -4.59 -9.90
CA ARG A 48 43.27 -4.76 -8.82
C ARG A 48 42.52 -4.71 -7.49
N SER A 49 42.92 -5.54 -6.53
CA SER A 49 42.34 -5.50 -5.20
C SER A 49 42.64 -4.15 -4.55
N ALA A 50 41.59 -3.35 -4.33
CA ALA A 50 41.72 -2.13 -3.55
C ALA A 50 41.77 -2.47 -2.05
N ASN A 51 42.48 -1.69 -1.24
CA ASN A 51 42.42 -1.81 0.21
C ASN A 51 41.06 -1.30 0.71
N VAL A 52 40.41 -2.09 1.57
CA VAL A 52 39.09 -1.77 2.11
C VAL A 52 39.21 -0.56 3.02
N ARG A 53 38.67 0.58 2.60
CA ARG A 53 38.55 1.78 3.44
C ARG A 53 37.23 1.78 4.21
N TRP A 54 37.22 2.43 5.36
CA TRP A 54 36.03 2.53 6.22
C TRP A 54 34.82 3.16 5.51
N THR A 55 35.05 4.07 4.55
CA THR A 55 33.99 4.66 3.72
C THR A 55 33.28 3.64 2.82
N SER A 56 34.00 2.64 2.31
CA SER A 56 33.43 1.55 1.52
C SER A 56 32.58 0.64 2.39
N VAL A 57 33.03 0.35 3.62
CA VAL A 57 32.25 -0.38 4.62
C VAL A 57 30.96 0.37 4.94
N ALA A 58 31.05 1.67 5.23
CA ALA A 58 29.89 2.50 5.54
C ALA A 58 28.86 2.55 4.39
N SER A 59 29.32 2.69 3.13
CA SER A 59 28.45 2.67 1.94
C SER A 59 27.71 1.33 1.79
N VAL A 60 28.44 0.21 1.89
CA VAL A 60 27.83 -1.13 1.80
C VAL A 60 26.85 -1.37 2.95
N SER A 61 27.20 -0.98 4.18
CA SER A 61 26.30 -1.09 5.33
C SER A 61 24.99 -0.32 5.13
N LEU A 62 25.03 0.90 4.59
CA LEU A 62 23.84 1.70 4.29
C LEU A 62 22.95 1.03 3.22
N LEU A 63 23.55 0.46 2.18
CA LEU A 63 22.82 -0.26 1.13
C LEU A 63 22.17 -1.55 1.66
N VAL A 64 22.88 -2.30 2.49
CA VAL A 64 22.35 -3.52 3.12
C VAL A 64 21.20 -3.19 4.08
N LEU A 65 21.34 -2.16 4.92
CA LEU A 65 20.26 -1.72 5.82
C LEU A 65 19.02 -1.27 5.04
N SER A 66 19.20 -0.51 3.96
CA SER A 66 18.10 -0.17 3.06
C SER A 66 17.43 -1.42 2.47
N LEU A 67 18.20 -2.41 2.04
CA LEU A 67 17.66 -3.64 1.48
C LEU A 67 16.78 -4.37 2.51
N CYS A 68 17.27 -4.50 3.74
CA CYS A 68 16.54 -5.14 4.84
C CYS A 68 15.23 -4.42 5.14
N LEU A 69 15.22 -3.08 5.21
CA LEU A 69 14.00 -2.30 5.48
C LEU A 69 12.97 -2.43 4.35
N ASP A 70 13.40 -2.53 3.10
CA ASP A 70 12.50 -2.76 1.96
C ASP A 70 11.87 -4.13 1.97
N VAL A 71 12.68 -5.17 2.16
CA VAL A 71 12.21 -6.55 2.18
C VAL A 71 11.25 -6.72 3.36
N TRP A 72 11.62 -6.23 4.54
CA TRP A 72 10.77 -6.26 5.72
C TRP A 72 9.46 -5.50 5.51
N SER A 73 9.51 -4.24 5.05
CA SER A 73 8.29 -3.45 4.82
C SER A 73 7.39 -4.08 3.75
N THR A 74 7.96 -4.67 2.71
CA THR A 74 7.19 -5.35 1.66
C THR A 74 6.54 -6.64 2.16
N TRP A 75 7.26 -7.45 2.95
CA TRP A 75 6.71 -8.63 3.60
C TRP A 75 5.61 -8.28 4.60
N TYR A 76 5.84 -7.25 5.41
CA TYR A 76 4.84 -6.74 6.35
C TYR A 76 3.57 -6.32 5.62
N LEU A 77 3.71 -5.53 4.53
CA LEU A 77 2.56 -5.09 3.73
C LEU A 77 1.81 -6.28 3.12
N ALA A 78 2.52 -7.27 2.58
CA ALA A 78 1.92 -8.49 2.04
C ALA A 78 1.18 -9.31 3.12
N SER A 79 1.72 -9.38 4.34
CA SER A 79 1.11 -10.12 5.46
C SER A 79 -0.19 -9.49 5.97
N LYS A 80 -0.41 -8.20 5.72
CA LYS A 80 -1.58 -7.43 6.19
C LYS A 80 -2.64 -7.20 5.11
N GLY A 81 -2.41 -7.69 3.88
CA GLY A 81 -3.36 -7.57 2.78
C GLY A 81 -3.66 -6.13 2.37
N GLN A 82 -4.90 -5.86 1.93
CA GLN A 82 -5.35 -4.57 1.37
C GLN A 82 -5.25 -3.38 2.35
N TYR A 83 -5.03 -3.64 3.64
CA TYR A 83 -5.04 -2.64 4.71
C TYR A 83 -3.68 -2.04 5.04
N ALA A 84 -2.63 -2.49 4.36
CA ALA A 84 -1.28 -2.15 4.75
C ALA A 84 -0.82 -0.76 4.24
N GLY A 85 -1.48 -0.23 3.20
CA GLY A 85 -1.17 1.08 2.61
C GLY A 85 -1.60 2.31 3.42
N THR A 86 -2.43 2.15 4.45
CA THR A 86 -2.94 3.26 5.28
C THR A 86 -2.04 3.59 6.48
N TYR A 87 -1.01 2.78 6.74
CA TYR A 87 -0.09 3.00 7.84
C TYR A 87 0.96 4.06 7.49
N ILE A 88 0.75 5.28 7.97
CA ILE A 88 1.69 6.42 7.86
C ILE A 88 3.12 6.01 8.27
N GLY A 89 3.25 5.15 9.29
CA GLY A 89 4.54 4.63 9.76
C GLY A 89 5.32 3.82 8.72
N ILE A 90 4.65 3.05 7.85
CA ILE A 90 5.35 2.27 6.80
C ILE A 90 5.85 3.17 5.69
N GLY A 91 5.10 4.22 5.35
CA GLY A 91 5.56 5.26 4.43
C GLY A 91 6.89 5.87 4.91
N MET A 92 6.99 6.20 6.20
CA MET A 92 8.22 6.71 6.80
C MET A 92 9.39 5.71 6.75
N VAL A 93 9.13 4.42 7.04
CA VAL A 93 10.16 3.38 6.93
C VAL A 93 10.69 3.24 5.50
N ARG A 94 9.81 3.31 4.49
CA ARG A 94 10.21 3.25 3.09
C ARG A 94 10.98 4.51 2.65
N LEU A 95 10.62 5.68 3.15
CA LEU A 95 11.38 6.92 2.92
C LEU A 95 12.78 6.87 3.56
N LEU A 96 12.88 6.37 4.78
CA LEU A 96 14.16 6.17 5.46
C LEU A 96 15.05 5.19 4.67
N SER A 97 14.47 4.08 4.23
CA SER A 97 15.12 3.10 3.38
C SER A 97 15.63 3.73 2.07
N PHE A 98 14.85 4.62 1.46
CA PHE A 98 15.26 5.36 0.27
C PHE A 98 16.46 6.28 0.55
N ALA A 99 16.39 7.06 1.64
CA ALA A 99 17.47 7.96 2.04
C ALA A 99 18.78 7.22 2.31
N MET A 100 18.72 6.05 2.96
CA MET A 100 19.89 5.20 3.22
C MET A 100 20.53 4.67 1.93
N ALA A 101 19.72 4.15 1.00
CA ALA A 101 20.25 3.69 -0.29
C ALA A 101 20.94 4.82 -1.06
N PHE A 102 20.33 6.01 -1.05
CA PHE A 102 20.87 7.18 -1.72
C PHE A 102 22.21 7.63 -1.11
N ALA A 103 22.28 7.71 0.23
CA ALA A 103 23.52 8.02 0.94
C ALA A 103 24.63 7.00 0.62
N GLY A 104 24.29 5.70 0.60
CA GLY A 104 25.21 4.63 0.21
C GLY A 104 25.78 4.81 -1.20
N LEU A 105 24.95 5.19 -2.17
CA LEU A 105 25.36 5.41 -3.56
C LEU A 105 26.21 6.67 -3.75
N ILE A 106 26.02 7.73 -2.95
CA ILE A 106 26.84 8.94 -3.02
C ILE A 106 28.23 8.72 -2.43
N VAL A 107 28.32 7.98 -1.33
CA VAL A 107 29.59 7.74 -0.62
C VAL A 107 30.51 6.78 -1.38
N PHE A 108 29.97 5.91 -2.23
CA PHE A 108 30.75 4.93 -2.97
C PHE A 108 31.71 5.52 -4.05
N PRO A 109 31.28 6.39 -4.99
CA PRO A 109 32.13 6.87 -6.07
C PRO A 109 33.29 7.77 -5.62
N THR A 110 33.25 8.34 -4.41
CA THR A 110 34.38 9.13 -3.89
C THR A 110 35.63 8.28 -3.65
N HIS A 111 35.49 6.97 -3.44
CA HIS A 111 36.62 6.06 -3.23
C HIS A 111 37.31 5.64 -4.54
N VAL A 112 36.54 5.40 -5.61
CA VAL A 112 37.06 4.88 -6.89
C VAL A 112 37.75 5.98 -7.71
N VAL A 113 37.42 7.26 -7.44
CA VAL A 113 37.94 8.42 -8.19
C VAL A 113 39.26 8.97 -7.61
N ASP A 114 39.65 8.55 -6.41
CA ASP A 114 40.91 8.96 -5.76
C ASP A 114 42.10 8.07 -6.17
N ASP A 115 42.20 7.74 -7.46
CA ASP A 115 43.39 7.13 -8.03
C ASP A 115 44.48 8.22 -8.18
N PRO A 116 45.65 8.08 -7.53
CA PRO A 116 46.74 9.06 -7.62
C PRO A 116 47.29 9.21 -9.05
N THR A 117 46.97 8.28 -9.96
CA THR A 117 47.39 8.32 -11.37
C THR A 117 46.33 8.91 -12.31
N ALA A 118 45.12 9.22 -11.83
CA ALA A 118 44.08 9.82 -12.64
C ALA A 118 44.39 11.31 -12.96
N PRO A 119 44.13 11.80 -14.18
CA PRO A 119 44.27 13.22 -14.50
C PRO A 119 43.45 14.08 -13.53
N LYS A 120 44.10 15.07 -12.89
CA LYS A 120 43.48 15.93 -11.85
C LYS A 120 42.19 16.62 -12.32
N ASP A 121 42.07 16.88 -13.61
CA ASP A 121 40.87 17.50 -14.19
C ASP A 121 39.70 16.51 -14.31
N LEU A 122 40.00 15.24 -14.61
CA LEU A 122 38.99 14.18 -14.69
C LEU A 122 38.43 13.88 -13.30
N SER A 123 39.25 13.81 -12.25
CA SER A 123 38.78 13.57 -10.89
C SER A 123 37.94 14.73 -10.33
N ARG A 124 38.30 15.98 -10.61
CA ARG A 124 37.51 17.17 -10.23
C ARG A 124 36.18 17.24 -10.96
N LEU A 125 36.15 17.01 -12.28
CA LEU A 125 34.91 17.03 -13.06
C LEU A 125 33.95 15.93 -12.59
N THR A 126 34.51 14.77 -12.23
CA THR A 126 33.75 13.62 -11.72
C THR A 126 33.16 13.88 -10.35
N ARG A 127 33.95 14.44 -9.43
CA ARG A 127 33.47 14.84 -8.11
C ARG A 127 32.38 15.93 -8.20
N ARG A 128 32.52 16.89 -9.11
CA ARG A 128 31.50 17.93 -9.37
C ARG A 128 30.23 17.34 -9.98
N GLY A 129 30.34 16.43 -10.95
CA GLY A 129 29.19 15.78 -11.58
C GLY A 129 28.35 14.97 -10.59
N PHE A 130 28.98 14.20 -9.71
CA PHE A 130 28.27 13.45 -8.66
C PHE A 130 27.65 14.35 -7.59
N ALA A 131 28.32 15.44 -7.19
CA ALA A 131 27.75 16.42 -6.27
C ALA A 131 26.50 17.10 -6.87
N VAL A 132 26.56 17.52 -8.13
CA VAL A 132 25.42 18.12 -8.84
C VAL A 132 24.29 17.12 -9.00
N PHE A 133 24.57 15.88 -9.43
CA PHE A 133 23.56 14.83 -9.53
C PHE A 133 22.91 14.52 -8.18
N GLY A 134 23.73 14.43 -7.12
CA GLY A 134 23.25 14.25 -5.75
C GLY A 134 22.29 15.36 -5.31
N VAL A 135 22.65 16.62 -5.56
CA VAL A 135 21.80 17.78 -5.27
C VAL A 135 20.51 17.75 -6.09
N VAL A 136 20.57 17.44 -7.39
CA VAL A 136 19.38 17.37 -8.26
C VAL A 136 18.42 16.28 -7.78
N VAL A 137 18.92 15.09 -7.43
CA VAL A 137 18.06 14.01 -6.91
C VAL A 137 17.47 14.39 -5.54
N LEU A 138 18.25 15.00 -4.65
CA LEU A 138 17.76 15.49 -3.36
C LEU A 138 16.66 16.54 -3.53
N VAL A 139 16.84 17.48 -4.46
CA VAL A 139 15.84 18.50 -4.80
C VAL A 139 14.59 17.86 -5.41
N CYS A 140 14.72 16.91 -6.34
CA CYS A 140 13.58 16.22 -6.94
C CYS A 140 12.81 15.37 -5.92
N VAL A 141 13.51 14.61 -5.07
CA VAL A 141 12.89 13.82 -4.00
C VAL A 141 12.24 14.73 -2.97
N SER A 142 12.92 15.79 -2.55
CA SER A 142 12.34 16.81 -1.66
C SER A 142 11.13 17.49 -2.29
N TRP A 143 11.15 17.78 -3.60
CA TRP A 143 10.02 18.37 -4.30
C TRP A 143 8.82 17.41 -4.36
N ILE A 144 9.05 16.12 -4.60
CA ILE A 144 8.01 15.07 -4.62
C ILE A 144 7.45 14.82 -3.21
N THR A 145 8.31 14.80 -2.18
CA THR A 145 7.89 14.62 -0.79
C THR A 145 7.23 15.87 -0.24
N ILE A 146 7.72 17.07 -0.54
CA ILE A 146 7.09 18.35 -0.14
C ILE A 146 5.73 18.50 -0.83
N ARG A 147 5.56 18.14 -2.11
CA ARG A 147 4.22 18.10 -2.72
C ARG A 147 3.29 17.06 -2.10
N SER A 148 3.84 15.98 -1.56
CA SER A 148 3.07 14.99 -0.79
C SER A 148 2.82 15.42 0.66
N CYS A 149 3.64 16.33 1.19
CA CYS A 149 3.63 16.82 2.57
C CYS A 149 3.19 18.28 2.71
N THR A 150 2.68 18.93 1.65
CA THR A 150 1.87 20.14 1.81
C THR A 150 0.61 19.71 2.53
N THR A 151 0.82 19.80 3.83
CA THR A 151 -0.01 19.65 4.99
C THR A 151 -1.46 19.87 4.62
N ASP A 152 -2.19 18.80 4.83
CA ASP A 152 -3.54 18.79 5.36
C ASP A 152 -3.59 19.63 6.66
N THR A 153 -3.35 20.95 6.56
CA THR A 153 -4.06 21.89 7.41
C THR A 153 -5.48 21.91 6.86
N GLN A 154 -6.17 20.76 7.00
CA GLN A 154 -7.59 20.72 6.86
C GLN A 154 -8.10 21.63 7.98
N PRO A 155 -8.71 22.79 7.68
CA PRO A 155 -9.51 23.47 8.69
C PRO A 155 -10.45 22.41 9.26
N ALA A 156 -10.65 22.42 10.59
CA ALA A 156 -11.57 21.49 11.25
C ALA A 156 -12.86 21.43 10.41
N ALA A 157 -13.04 20.31 9.71
CA ALA A 157 -14.15 20.19 8.77
C ALA A 157 -15.43 20.47 9.58
N PRO A 158 -16.43 21.16 8.99
CA PRO A 158 -17.74 21.27 9.63
C PRO A 158 -18.13 19.87 10.13
N ARG A 159 -18.59 19.75 11.39
CA ARG A 159 -18.88 18.45 12.01
C ARG A 159 -19.72 17.62 11.04
N ASN A 160 -19.08 16.65 10.39
CA ASN A 160 -19.74 15.74 9.49
C ASN A 160 -20.91 15.10 10.23
N LYS A 161 -22.02 14.89 9.51
CA LYS A 161 -23.19 14.25 10.10
C LYS A 161 -22.80 12.84 10.53
N VAL A 162 -23.04 12.55 11.81
CA VAL A 162 -22.84 11.23 12.41
C VAL A 162 -24.19 10.54 12.52
N ILE A 163 -24.29 9.31 12.02
CA ILE A 163 -25.47 8.46 12.18
C ILE A 163 -25.09 7.14 12.87
N GLY A 164 -26.07 6.49 13.50
CA GLY A 164 -25.91 5.17 14.11
C GLY A 164 -26.83 4.10 13.49
N ASP A 165 -27.46 4.43 12.36
CA ASP A 165 -28.29 3.53 11.58
C ASP A 165 -27.45 2.95 10.45
N PHE A 166 -27.18 1.65 10.52
CA PHE A 166 -26.40 0.89 9.53
C PHE A 166 -27.29 0.25 8.46
N ASP A 167 -28.61 0.23 8.67
CA ASP A 167 -29.57 -0.30 7.70
C ASP A 167 -29.79 0.70 6.57
N LYS A 168 -29.59 1.99 6.84
CA LYS A 168 -29.83 3.08 5.89
C LYS A 168 -28.68 4.08 5.89
N ILE A 169 -27.59 3.73 5.21
CA ILE A 169 -26.46 4.64 5.00
C ILE A 169 -26.71 5.47 3.72
N PRO A 170 -26.85 6.80 3.81
CA PRO A 170 -27.03 7.65 2.64
C PRO A 170 -25.85 7.52 1.66
N GLY A 171 -26.15 7.26 0.38
CA GLY A 171 -25.15 7.15 -0.68
C GLY A 171 -24.45 5.78 -0.76
N GLU A 172 -24.84 4.80 0.04
CA GLU A 172 -24.30 3.44 0.00
C GLU A 172 -24.50 2.76 -1.37
N PHE A 173 -25.72 2.84 -1.92
CA PHE A 173 -26.09 2.15 -3.16
C PHE A 173 -25.75 2.96 -4.41
N VAL A 174 -25.08 2.33 -5.37
CA VAL A 174 -24.70 2.93 -6.67
C VAL A 174 -25.50 2.22 -7.77
N GLY A 175 -26.76 2.63 -7.92
CA GLY A 175 -27.65 2.16 -8.98
C GLY A 175 -28.98 1.57 -8.46
N THR A 176 -29.81 1.13 -9.40
CA THR A 176 -31.17 0.62 -9.16
C THR A 176 -31.40 -0.75 -9.81
N GLY A 177 -30.32 -1.50 -10.04
CA GLY A 177 -30.41 -2.84 -10.63
C GLY A 177 -31.13 -3.82 -9.70
N GLU A 178 -31.73 -4.86 -10.28
CA GLU A 178 -32.33 -5.94 -9.51
C GLU A 178 -31.30 -6.57 -8.57
N GLY A 179 -31.65 -6.68 -7.30
CA GLY A 179 -30.76 -7.18 -6.24
C GLY A 179 -29.98 -6.11 -5.46
N VAL A 180 -29.87 -4.86 -5.96
CA VAL A 180 -29.27 -3.77 -5.17
C VAL A 180 -30.08 -3.53 -3.90
N GLY A 181 -29.39 -3.38 -2.76
CA GLY A 181 -30.00 -3.30 -1.43
C GLY A 181 -30.32 -4.65 -0.81
N GLY A 182 -30.26 -5.74 -1.58
CA GLY A 182 -30.32 -7.10 -1.05
C GLY A 182 -29.07 -7.48 -0.29
N CYS A 183 -29.14 -8.57 0.48
CA CYS A 183 -27.98 -9.13 1.19
C CYS A 183 -27.69 -10.54 0.75
N VAL A 184 -26.42 -10.94 0.91
CA VAL A 184 -25.94 -12.26 0.53
C VAL A 184 -25.11 -12.88 1.65
N ASN A 185 -25.14 -14.21 1.71
CA ASN A 185 -24.08 -15.01 2.29
C ASN A 185 -23.05 -15.33 1.20
N LEU A 186 -21.93 -14.62 1.23
CA LEU A 186 -20.74 -14.95 0.45
C LEU A 186 -19.91 -15.99 1.18
N SER A 187 -19.69 -17.12 0.52
CA SER A 187 -18.91 -18.25 1.04
C SER A 187 -18.16 -18.93 -0.10
N GLY A 188 -17.49 -20.04 0.18
CA GLY A 188 -16.75 -20.82 -0.81
C GLY A 188 -15.41 -21.30 -0.28
N LYS A 189 -14.83 -22.31 -0.92
CA LYS A 189 -13.54 -22.89 -0.50
C LYS A 189 -12.37 -21.95 -0.77
N SER A 190 -12.45 -21.18 -1.85
CA SER A 190 -11.43 -20.22 -2.26
C SER A 190 -12.09 -19.06 -3.04
N PRO A 191 -11.36 -17.95 -3.27
CA PRO A 191 -11.84 -16.87 -4.14
C PRO A 191 -12.14 -17.29 -5.58
N ASP A 192 -11.57 -18.41 -6.04
CA ASP A 192 -11.75 -18.94 -7.39
C ASP A 192 -13.00 -19.83 -7.52
N ASP A 193 -13.53 -20.31 -6.40
CA ASP A 193 -14.78 -21.10 -6.30
C ASP A 193 -15.74 -20.45 -5.29
N PRO A 194 -16.22 -19.21 -5.56
CA PRO A 194 -17.08 -18.49 -4.64
C PRO A 194 -18.55 -18.87 -4.84
N PHE A 195 -19.32 -18.81 -3.76
CA PHE A 195 -20.75 -19.00 -3.75
C PHE A 195 -21.44 -17.84 -3.03
N ALA A 196 -22.44 -17.23 -3.66
CA ALA A 196 -23.25 -16.18 -3.06
C ALA A 196 -24.72 -16.59 -3.04
N GLN A 197 -25.29 -16.67 -1.84
CA GLN A 197 -26.71 -16.95 -1.64
C GLN A 197 -27.42 -15.69 -1.16
N ILE A 198 -28.49 -15.26 -1.84
CA ILE A 198 -29.32 -14.14 -1.37
C ILE A 198 -30.08 -14.57 -0.11
N LEU A 199 -30.04 -13.73 0.92
CA LEU A 199 -30.70 -13.93 2.21
C LEU A 199 -31.29 -12.61 2.72
N PRO A 200 -32.27 -12.65 3.65
CA PRO A 200 -32.71 -11.45 4.36
C PRO A 200 -31.53 -10.76 5.06
N CYS A 201 -31.41 -9.44 4.98
CA CYS A 201 -30.30 -8.71 5.60
C CYS A 201 -30.18 -8.88 7.12
N VAL A 202 -31.30 -9.19 7.79
CA VAL A 202 -31.35 -9.46 9.23
C VAL A 202 -30.76 -10.82 9.62
N SER A 203 -30.53 -11.73 8.66
CA SER A 203 -29.89 -13.01 8.91
C SER A 203 -28.46 -12.84 9.43
N ARG A 204 -28.02 -13.76 10.28
CA ARG A 204 -26.63 -13.81 10.75
C ARG A 204 -25.68 -14.37 9.70
N GLU A 205 -26.20 -15.14 8.76
CA GLU A 205 -25.44 -15.70 7.64
C GLU A 205 -25.23 -14.66 6.53
N ALA A 206 -26.07 -13.63 6.45
CA ALA A 206 -25.96 -12.53 5.49
C ALA A 206 -24.79 -11.59 5.85
N ASN A 207 -23.58 -11.90 5.37
CA ASN A 207 -22.33 -11.19 5.67
C ASN A 207 -22.07 -9.96 4.80
N TYR A 208 -22.74 -9.84 3.65
CA TYR A 208 -22.58 -8.69 2.75
C TYR A 208 -23.90 -8.13 2.25
N ARG A 209 -23.90 -6.84 1.89
CA ARG A 209 -24.98 -6.13 1.20
C ARG A 209 -24.56 -5.81 -0.23
N ILE A 210 -25.48 -5.96 -1.19
CA ILE A 210 -25.26 -5.67 -2.60
C ILE A 210 -25.41 -4.17 -2.82
N VAL A 211 -24.30 -3.48 -3.06
CA VAL A 211 -24.28 -2.02 -3.28
C VAL A 211 -24.43 -1.61 -4.73
N GLN A 212 -24.05 -2.50 -5.64
CA GLN A 212 -24.18 -2.33 -7.09
C GLN A 212 -24.18 -3.72 -7.74
N VAL A 213 -24.90 -3.86 -8.85
CA VAL A 213 -24.78 -4.99 -9.77
C VAL A 213 -24.11 -4.51 -11.05
N ALA A 214 -23.07 -5.19 -11.49
CA ALA A 214 -22.30 -4.86 -12.69
C ALA A 214 -22.11 -6.09 -13.57
N THR A 215 -21.61 -5.94 -14.79
CA THR A 215 -21.29 -7.10 -15.64
C THR A 215 -19.98 -7.73 -15.20
N THR A 216 -18.94 -6.93 -14.98
CA THR A 216 -17.59 -7.41 -14.61
C THR A 216 -17.08 -6.78 -13.32
N PRO A 217 -16.13 -7.42 -12.60
CA PRO A 217 -15.58 -6.90 -11.34
C PRO A 217 -14.98 -5.50 -11.41
N ASN A 218 -14.41 -5.14 -12.56
CA ASN A 218 -13.76 -3.84 -12.77
C ASN A 218 -14.75 -2.67 -12.92
N GLN A 219 -16.03 -2.96 -13.12
CA GLN A 219 -17.09 -1.96 -13.24
C GLN A 219 -17.76 -1.65 -11.90
N CYS A 220 -17.40 -2.36 -10.83
CA CYS A 220 -17.82 -2.02 -9.49
C CYS A 220 -17.27 -0.67 -9.08
N VAL A 221 -18.05 0.07 -8.29
CA VAL A 221 -17.55 1.23 -7.54
C VAL A 221 -16.24 0.84 -6.85
N SER A 222 -15.22 1.69 -7.01
CA SER A 222 -13.85 1.30 -6.67
C SER A 222 -13.64 1.08 -5.17
N ASP A 223 -14.52 1.64 -4.34
CA ASP A 223 -14.50 1.52 -2.87
C ASP A 223 -15.48 0.47 -2.32
N ALA A 224 -15.94 -0.50 -3.13
CA ALA A 224 -16.65 -1.67 -2.60
C ALA A 224 -15.70 -2.58 -1.81
N ASP A 225 -16.16 -3.11 -0.67
CA ASP A 225 -15.36 -3.95 0.23
C ASP A 225 -15.01 -5.32 -0.38
N GLN A 226 -15.93 -5.88 -1.18
CA GLN A 226 -15.75 -7.19 -1.80
C GLN A 226 -16.48 -7.27 -3.15
N ARG A 227 -16.13 -8.27 -3.96
CA ARG A 227 -16.76 -8.55 -5.25
C ARG A 227 -17.07 -10.04 -5.36
N TYR A 228 -18.26 -10.36 -5.84
CA TYR A 228 -18.64 -11.71 -6.24
C TYR A 228 -18.91 -11.73 -7.73
N TYR A 229 -18.22 -12.60 -8.47
CA TYR A 229 -18.41 -12.76 -9.91
C TYR A 229 -19.05 -14.12 -10.22
N SER A 230 -20.24 -14.12 -10.81
CA SER A 230 -20.92 -15.33 -11.22
C SER A 230 -20.69 -15.62 -12.69
N ARG A 231 -20.14 -16.81 -12.97
CA ARG A 231 -20.06 -17.42 -14.31
C ARG A 231 -21.10 -18.52 -14.52
N ALA A 232 -21.95 -18.78 -13.53
CA ALA A 232 -22.80 -19.97 -13.49
C ALA A 232 -24.09 -19.86 -14.34
N GLY A 233 -24.35 -18.70 -14.94
CA GLY A 233 -25.56 -18.44 -15.74
C GLY A 233 -25.28 -18.18 -17.22
N LYS A 234 -26.36 -18.04 -18.03
CA LYS A 234 -26.28 -17.56 -19.42
C LYS A 234 -25.81 -16.11 -19.53
N VAL A 235 -25.94 -15.35 -18.45
CA VAL A 235 -25.52 -13.95 -18.33
C VAL A 235 -24.56 -13.86 -17.14
N GLU A 236 -23.36 -13.37 -17.41
CA GLU A 236 -22.37 -13.09 -16.37
C GLU A 236 -22.76 -11.80 -15.63
N PHE A 237 -22.59 -11.81 -14.31
CA PHE A 237 -22.81 -10.64 -13.49
C PHE A 237 -21.87 -10.61 -12.30
N THR A 238 -21.74 -9.43 -11.71
CA THR A 238 -20.93 -9.15 -10.53
C THR A 238 -21.79 -8.46 -9.49
N TYR A 239 -21.78 -8.98 -8.26
CA TYR A 239 -22.20 -8.20 -7.10
C TYR A 239 -21.01 -7.43 -6.54
N CYS A 240 -21.17 -6.12 -6.44
CA CYS A 240 -20.29 -5.24 -5.69
C CYS A 240 -20.84 -5.19 -4.28
N LEU A 241 -20.02 -5.52 -3.30
CA LEU A 241 -20.46 -5.87 -1.96
C LEU A 241 -19.81 -4.97 -0.92
N ASP A 242 -20.61 -4.49 0.02
CA ASP A 242 -20.14 -3.93 1.28
C ASP A 242 -20.45 -4.88 2.42
N TYR A 243 -19.73 -4.77 3.53
CA TYR A 243 -20.06 -5.55 4.73
C TYR A 243 -21.48 -5.22 5.21
N ASN A 244 -22.25 -6.24 5.60
CA ASN A 244 -23.58 -6.04 6.16
C ASN A 244 -23.47 -5.59 7.63
N TRP A 245 -23.11 -4.32 7.82
CA TRP A 245 -22.94 -3.70 9.13
C TRP A 245 -24.26 -3.71 9.91
N SER A 246 -24.15 -3.96 11.20
CA SER A 246 -25.29 -3.88 12.12
C SER A 246 -24.80 -3.44 13.49
N ARG A 247 -25.71 -2.91 14.31
CA ARG A 247 -25.36 -2.51 15.68
C ARG A 247 -25.20 -3.69 16.64
N SER A 248 -25.88 -4.80 16.35
CA SER A 248 -25.97 -5.97 17.23
C SER A 248 -24.87 -6.99 17.00
N ASP A 249 -24.45 -7.16 15.74
CA ASP A 249 -23.45 -8.15 15.35
C ASP A 249 -22.12 -7.47 15.06
N CYS A 250 -21.03 -8.21 15.28
CA CYS A 250 -19.71 -7.82 14.85
C CYS A 250 -19.35 -8.52 13.54
N VAL A 251 -18.37 -7.99 12.82
CA VAL A 251 -17.85 -8.59 11.58
C VAL A 251 -16.47 -9.16 11.85
N LYS A 252 -16.33 -10.48 11.72
CA LYS A 252 -15.04 -11.17 11.74
C LYS A 252 -14.43 -11.06 10.35
N MET A 253 -13.30 -10.37 10.27
CA MET A 253 -12.65 -10.11 8.98
C MET A 253 -12.01 -11.37 8.40
N ALA A 254 -11.92 -11.40 7.07
CA ALA A 254 -11.23 -12.46 6.33
C ALA A 254 -9.78 -12.61 6.85
N SER A 255 -9.37 -13.85 7.07
CA SER A 255 -8.02 -14.17 7.56
C SER A 255 -7.64 -15.63 7.34
N GLY A 256 -6.37 -15.86 7.05
CA GLY A 256 -5.82 -17.20 6.84
C GLY A 256 -6.50 -17.90 5.67
N GLN A 257 -7.13 -19.03 5.95
CA GLN A 257 -7.83 -19.85 4.95
C GLN A 257 -9.23 -19.32 4.61
N ILE A 258 -9.80 -18.44 5.44
CA ILE A 258 -11.13 -17.85 5.20
C ILE A 258 -10.93 -16.51 4.49
N TRP A 259 -11.39 -16.41 3.25
CA TRP A 259 -11.16 -15.25 2.37
C TRP A 259 -12.31 -14.24 2.35
N PHE A 260 -13.42 -14.54 3.03
CA PHE A 260 -14.59 -13.69 3.18
C PHE A 260 -14.80 -13.33 4.67
N ALA A 261 -15.51 -12.24 4.93
CA ALA A 261 -15.89 -11.86 6.29
C ALA A 261 -17.15 -12.61 6.74
N THR A 262 -17.36 -12.75 8.05
CA THR A 262 -18.57 -13.35 8.61
C THR A 262 -19.16 -12.47 9.70
N LYS A 263 -20.48 -12.46 9.83
CA LYS A 263 -21.11 -11.86 11.01
C LYS A 263 -21.01 -12.84 12.18
N VAL A 264 -20.61 -12.32 13.33
CA VAL A 264 -20.39 -13.10 14.55
C VAL A 264 -20.91 -12.33 15.77
N SER A 265 -21.05 -13.03 16.89
CA SER A 265 -21.17 -12.35 18.18
C SER A 265 -19.92 -11.53 18.44
N CYS A 266 -20.07 -10.34 19.03
CA CYS A 266 -18.94 -9.53 19.46
C CYS A 266 -18.09 -10.20 20.56
N ASP A 267 -18.58 -11.26 21.19
CA ASP A 267 -17.81 -12.08 22.13
C ASP A 267 -16.93 -13.16 21.45
N ASP A 268 -17.10 -13.41 20.14
CA ASP A 268 -16.30 -14.39 19.36
C ASP A 268 -14.90 -13.84 18.98
N VAL A 269 -14.14 -13.40 19.96
CA VAL A 269 -12.79 -12.82 19.77
C VAL A 269 -11.68 -13.87 19.64
N GLN A 270 -12.02 -15.16 19.56
CA GLN A 270 -11.07 -16.24 19.77
C GLN A 270 -10.05 -16.46 18.65
N SER A 271 -10.14 -15.78 17.50
CA SER A 271 -9.14 -16.07 16.44
C SER A 271 -8.80 -15.02 15.39
N TYR A 272 -9.47 -13.88 15.23
CA TYR A 272 -9.16 -12.91 14.15
C TYR A 272 -9.66 -11.50 14.53
N PRO A 273 -9.24 -10.41 13.86
CA PRO A 273 -9.82 -9.10 14.17
C PRO A 273 -11.33 -9.14 13.93
N VAL A 274 -12.06 -8.91 15.02
CA VAL A 274 -13.52 -8.78 15.05
C VAL A 274 -13.81 -7.31 15.16
N GLU A 275 -14.68 -6.82 14.29
CA GLU A 275 -14.88 -5.39 14.10
C GLU A 275 -16.28 -5.03 14.53
N LYS A 276 -16.34 -4.17 15.55
CA LYS A 276 -17.60 -3.68 16.10
C LYS A 276 -17.90 -2.29 15.53
N PRO A 277 -18.91 -2.14 14.66
CA PRO A 277 -19.29 -0.82 14.20
C PRO A 277 -19.99 -0.03 15.32
N PHE A 278 -19.72 1.27 15.39
CA PHE A 278 -20.33 2.14 16.40
C PHE A 278 -20.95 3.42 15.83
N SER A 279 -20.50 3.88 14.66
CA SER A 279 -21.13 5.02 13.96
C SER A 279 -20.77 5.04 12.48
N VAL A 280 -21.50 5.84 11.71
CA VAL A 280 -21.16 6.19 10.32
C VAL A 280 -21.03 7.70 10.22
N ILE A 281 -19.94 8.14 9.60
CA ILE A 281 -19.66 9.54 9.31
C ILE A 281 -19.98 9.78 7.84
N LEU A 282 -20.84 10.75 7.56
CA LEU A 282 -21.23 11.10 6.19
C LEU A 282 -20.39 12.26 5.64
N GLU A 283 -20.40 12.42 4.33
CA GLU A 283 -19.68 13.50 3.62
C GLU A 283 -18.16 13.50 3.87
N THR A 284 -17.59 12.33 4.13
CA THR A 284 -16.15 12.15 4.38
C THR A 284 -15.56 11.07 3.49
N ALA A 285 -14.28 11.21 3.18
CA ALA A 285 -13.48 10.25 2.43
C ALA A 285 -12.33 9.66 3.27
N SER A 286 -12.25 10.00 4.56
CA SER A 286 -11.13 9.63 5.43
C SER A 286 -11.59 9.09 6.78
N LEU A 287 -10.66 8.40 7.46
CA LEU A 287 -10.85 7.85 8.80
C LEU A 287 -10.60 8.87 9.93
N ALA A 288 -10.37 10.15 9.61
CA ALA A 288 -9.95 11.15 10.59
C ALA A 288 -10.91 11.32 11.78
N GLN A 289 -12.19 11.03 11.57
CA GLN A 289 -13.25 11.13 12.59
C GLN A 289 -13.56 9.79 13.27
N CYS A 290 -12.79 8.74 12.98
CA CYS A 290 -12.94 7.41 13.57
C CYS A 290 -11.69 7.07 14.42
N PRO A 291 -11.66 7.46 15.71
CA PRO A 291 -10.46 7.34 16.55
C PRO A 291 -9.95 5.91 16.73
N ASN A 292 -10.85 4.92 16.64
CA ASN A 292 -10.55 3.50 16.82
C ASN A 292 -10.35 2.75 15.48
N GLY A 293 -10.40 3.45 14.34
CA GLY A 293 -10.39 2.85 13.01
C GLY A 293 -11.78 2.70 12.38
N GLY A 294 -11.81 2.11 11.19
CA GLY A 294 -13.05 1.95 10.41
C GLY A 294 -12.82 1.63 8.93
N TRP A 295 -13.90 1.67 8.15
CA TRP A 295 -13.94 1.47 6.70
C TRP A 295 -14.37 2.74 5.98
N ALA A 296 -13.45 3.34 5.25
CA ALA A 296 -13.70 4.54 4.46
C ALA A 296 -14.15 4.19 3.04
N HIS A 297 -15.22 4.86 2.59
CA HIS A 297 -15.80 4.75 1.26
C HIS A 297 -15.67 6.10 0.54
N PRO A 298 -14.46 6.43 0.04
CA PRO A 298 -14.15 7.77 -0.46
C PRO A 298 -14.90 8.17 -1.73
N LYS A 299 -15.38 7.22 -2.54
CA LYS A 299 -16.19 7.54 -3.74
C LYS A 299 -17.63 7.88 -3.34
N ARG A 300 -18.16 7.15 -2.36
CA ARG A 300 -19.53 7.32 -1.86
C ARG A 300 -19.66 8.30 -0.70
N LYS A 301 -18.52 8.83 -0.24
CA LYS A 301 -18.40 9.88 0.79
C LYS A 301 -19.03 9.50 2.14
N PHE A 302 -18.77 8.29 2.61
CA PHE A 302 -19.07 7.92 3.98
C PHE A 302 -17.96 7.07 4.59
N THR A 303 -17.96 6.94 5.91
CA THR A 303 -17.00 6.09 6.64
C THR A 303 -17.70 5.40 7.79
N VAL A 304 -17.57 4.08 7.87
CA VAL A 304 -18.09 3.28 8.98
C VAL A 304 -17.01 3.21 10.06
N CYS A 305 -17.22 3.89 11.19
CA CYS A 305 -16.29 3.86 12.31
C CYS A 305 -16.50 2.62 13.17
N THR A 306 -15.40 1.95 13.51
CA THR A 306 -15.44 0.67 14.22
C THR A 306 -14.36 0.57 15.28
N THR A 307 -14.46 -0.46 16.10
CA THR A 307 -13.44 -0.82 17.06
C THR A 307 -13.05 -2.27 16.85
N THR A 308 -11.76 -2.50 16.63
CA THR A 308 -11.19 -3.85 16.60
C THR A 308 -11.22 -4.44 18.00
N LEU A 309 -12.04 -5.46 18.20
CA LEU A 309 -12.08 -6.24 19.41
C LEU A 309 -10.92 -7.24 19.40
N THR A 310 -10.12 -7.21 20.47
CA THR A 310 -9.04 -8.18 20.70
C THR A 310 -9.26 -8.87 22.03
N ILE A 311 -8.62 -10.02 22.23
CA ILE A 311 -8.73 -10.85 23.45
C ILE A 311 -8.37 -10.08 24.75
N ARG A 312 -7.86 -8.84 24.67
CA ARG A 312 -7.40 -8.04 25.82
C ARG A 312 -8.30 -6.89 26.28
N SER A 313 -9.54 -6.76 25.81
CA SER A 313 -10.43 -5.67 26.27
C SER A 313 -11.64 -6.15 27.07
N ARG A 314 -11.40 -6.85 28.18
CA ARG A 314 -12.33 -6.90 29.32
C ARG A 314 -11.70 -6.18 30.50
#